data_AF-A0AAV1KUM3-F1
#
_entry.id   AF-A0AAV1KUM3-F1
#
_cell.length_a   1.000
_cell.length_b   1.000
_cell.length_c   1.000
_cell.angle_alpha   90.00
_cell.angle_beta   90.00
_cell.angle_gamma   90.00
#
_symmetry.space_group_name_H-M   'P 1'
#
loop_
_entity.id
_entity.type
_entity.pdbx_description
1 polymer ?
#
loop_
_entity_poly.entity_id
_entity_poly.type
_entity_poly.pdbx_seq_one_letter_code
_entity_poly.pdbx_strand_id
1 'polypeptide(L)'
;MLINYISNDVHFRGHLEEKAKLASKKLGVLSRAGQYFMPAHRLQLYKAQVRPHMEYCSHLWAGAPQYQLLPLDRIQRRVARIVDDRALSDWLDSLALRRDVASLCIFFRIYHG
;
A
#
# COMPACT_ATOMS: atom_id res chain seq x y z
N MET A 1 -32.11 8.32 12.48
CA MET A 1 -31.97 6.85 12.61
C MET A 1 -32.19 6.17 11.26
N LEU A 2 -31.44 6.52 10.19
CA LEU A 2 -31.46 5.82 8.90
C LEU A 2 -30.15 6.07 8.12
N ILE A 3 -29.01 5.70 8.70
CA ILE A 3 -27.73 5.54 7.95
C ILE A 3 -27.14 4.17 8.32
N ASN A 4 -27.94 3.10 8.18
CA ASN A 4 -27.54 1.72 8.46
C ASN A 4 -27.82 0.80 7.25
N TYR A 5 -27.55 1.29 6.03
CA TYR A 5 -27.71 0.47 4.82
C TYR A 5 -26.61 0.69 3.77
N ILE A 6 -25.39 1.05 4.20
CA ILE A 6 -24.20 0.84 3.38
C ILE A 6 -23.68 -0.55 3.75
N SER A 7 -24.11 -1.54 2.99
CA SER A 7 -23.67 -2.95 2.97
C SER A 7 -22.60 -3.32 4.02
N ASN A 8 -23.01 -3.99 5.09
CA ASN A 8 -22.15 -4.47 6.19
C ASN A 8 -21.16 -5.58 5.78
N ASP A 9 -21.08 -5.95 4.50
CA ASP A 9 -20.27 -7.08 4.03
C ASP A 9 -19.60 -6.82 2.68
N VAL A 10 -19.01 -5.63 2.48
CA VAL A 10 -17.93 -5.54 1.48
C VAL A 10 -16.68 -6.20 2.06
N HIS A 11 -16.65 -7.53 1.97
CA HIS A 11 -15.53 -8.36 2.39
C HIS A 11 -14.34 -8.12 1.44
N PHE A 12 -13.62 -7.01 1.62
CA PHE A 12 -12.40 -6.69 0.88
C PHE A 12 -11.26 -7.68 1.12
N ARG A 13 -11.41 -8.60 2.07
CA ARG A 13 -10.41 -9.60 2.44
C ARG A 13 -9.80 -10.29 1.23
N GLY A 14 -10.61 -10.92 0.37
CA GLY A 14 -10.10 -11.65 -0.79
C GLY A 14 -9.35 -10.74 -1.77
N HIS A 15 -9.87 -9.53 -1.99
CA HIS A 15 -9.23 -8.54 -2.85
C HIS A 15 -7.89 -8.05 -2.27
N LEU A 16 -7.85 -7.71 -0.99
CA LEU A 16 -6.66 -7.24 -0.29
C LEU A 16 -5.59 -8.33 -0.21
N GLU A 17 -6.00 -9.58 0.01
CA GLU A 17 -5.12 -10.75 -0.04
C GLU A 17 -4.52 -10.94 -1.44
N GLU A 18 -5.33 -10.81 -2.50
CA GLU A 18 -4.85 -10.89 -3.88
C GLU A 18 -3.84 -9.77 -4.19
N LYS A 19 -4.15 -8.52 -3.80
CA LYS A 19 -3.23 -7.38 -3.95
C LYS A 19 -1.94 -7.58 -3.16
N ALA A 20 -2.03 -8.06 -1.92
CA ALA A 20 -0.87 -8.39 -1.11
C ALA A 20 -0.03 -9.52 -1.75
N LYS A 21 -0.67 -10.55 -2.28
CA LYS A 21 0.00 -11.66 -2.99
C LYS A 21 0.74 -11.15 -4.23
N LEU A 22 0.09 -10.31 -5.03
CA LEU A 22 0.70 -9.71 -6.22
C LEU A 22 1.89 -8.81 -5.86
N ALA A 23 1.72 -7.92 -4.88
CA ALA A 23 2.78 -7.04 -4.41
C ALA A 23 3.96 -7.84 -3.82
N SER A 24 3.68 -8.90 -3.05
CA SER A 24 4.71 -9.79 -2.49
C SER A 24 5.49 -10.53 -3.57
N LYS A 25 4.82 -11.01 -4.63
CA LYS A 25 5.50 -11.62 -5.79
C LYS A 25 6.46 -10.63 -6.47
N LYS A 26 5.98 -9.42 -6.76
CA LYS A 26 6.79 -8.36 -7.38
C LYS A 26 7.97 -7.95 -6.49
N LEU A 27 7.74 -7.82 -5.18
CA LEU A 27 8.80 -7.56 -4.22
C LEU A 27 9.82 -8.69 -4.18
N GLY A 28 9.40 -9.96 -4.33
CA GLY A 28 10.29 -11.11 -4.42
C GLY A 28 11.19 -11.04 -5.66
N VAL A 29 10.66 -10.63 -6.81
CA VAL A 29 11.46 -10.36 -8.02
C VAL A 29 12.47 -9.24 -7.77
N LEU A 30 12.02 -8.12 -7.21
CA LEU A 30 12.88 -6.99 -6.86
C LEU A 30 13.98 -7.38 -5.87
N SER A 31 13.66 -8.20 -4.86
CA SER A 31 14.62 -8.66 -3.86
C SER A 31 15.76 -9.49 -4.49
N ARG A 32 15.45 -10.32 -5.48
CA ARG A 32 16.48 -11.12 -6.19
C ARG A 32 17.34 -10.26 -7.10
N ALA A 33 16.73 -9.31 -7.81
CA ALA A 33 17.46 -8.38 -8.66
C ALA A 33 18.21 -7.30 -7.86
N GLY A 34 17.85 -7.11 -6.58
CA GLY A 34 18.31 -6.02 -5.73
C GLY A 34 19.84 -5.95 -5.59
N GLN A 35 20.54 -7.09 -5.64
CA GLN A 35 22.00 -7.13 -5.56
C GLN A 35 22.71 -6.33 -6.65
N TYR A 36 22.06 -6.08 -7.79
CA TYR A 36 22.61 -5.30 -8.91
C TYR A 36 22.31 -3.79 -8.81
N PHE A 37 21.57 -3.36 -7.79
CA PHE A 37 21.10 -1.99 -7.65
C PHE A 37 21.58 -1.37 -6.34
N MET A 38 21.87 -0.06 -6.37
CA MET A 38 22.09 0.75 -5.17
C MET A 38 20.80 0.87 -4.33
N PRO A 39 20.90 1.08 -3.00
CA PRO A 39 19.74 1.25 -2.11
C PRO A 39 18.68 2.23 -2.63
N ALA A 40 19.10 3.41 -3.11
CA ALA A 40 18.22 4.41 -3.68
C ALA A 40 17.43 3.89 -4.90
N HIS A 41 18.10 3.16 -5.80
CA HIS A 41 17.45 2.54 -6.97
C HIS A 41 16.47 1.45 -6.56
N ARG A 42 16.78 0.64 -5.53
CA ARG A 42 15.84 -0.37 -5.00
C ARG A 42 14.57 0.29 -4.45
N LEU A 43 14.73 1.39 -3.71
CA LEU A 43 13.60 2.15 -3.19
C LEU A 43 12.76 2.76 -4.33
N GLN A 44 13.42 3.33 -5.35
CA GLN A 44 12.74 3.88 -6.52
C GLN A 44 11.95 2.80 -7.29
N LEU A 45 12.56 1.64 -7.53
CA LEU A 45 11.91 0.50 -8.18
C LEU A 45 10.73 -0.01 -7.36
N TYR A 46 10.86 -0.07 -6.03
CA TYR A 46 9.73 -0.40 -5.15
C TYR A 46 8.57 0.59 -5.32
N LYS A 47 8.85 1.90 -5.23
CA LYS A 47 7.85 2.97 -5.39
C LYS A 47 7.17 2.92 -6.75
N ALA A 48 7.90 2.57 -7.81
CA ALA A 48 7.37 2.52 -9.17
C ALA A 48 6.58 1.24 -9.48
N GLN A 49 7.05 0.07 -9.02
CA GLN A 49 6.57 -1.23 -9.51
C GLN A 49 5.72 -2.02 -8.51
N VAL A 50 5.92 -1.83 -7.20
CA VAL A 50 5.25 -2.60 -6.15
C VAL A 50 4.21 -1.76 -5.44
N ARG A 51 4.60 -0.55 -5.01
CA ARG A 51 3.78 0.36 -4.21
C ARG A 51 2.42 0.68 -4.83
N PRO A 52 2.28 0.92 -6.16
CA PRO A 52 0.98 1.24 -6.75
C PRO A 52 -0.05 0.12 -6.58
N HIS A 53 0.37 -1.15 -6.55
CA HIS A 53 -0.55 -2.28 -6.34
C HIS A 53 -1.12 -2.35 -4.94
N MET A 54 -0.46 -1.72 -3.97
CA MET A 54 -0.90 -1.64 -2.58
C MET A 54 -1.70 -0.37 -2.31
N GLU A 55 -1.64 0.63 -3.20
CA GLU A 55 -2.31 1.93 -3.02
C GLU A 55 -3.50 2.13 -3.97
N TYR A 56 -3.56 1.33 -5.04
CA TYR A 56 -4.64 1.37 -6.01
C TYR A 56 -5.99 1.15 -5.32
N CYS A 57 -6.94 2.05 -5.62
CA CYS A 57 -8.28 2.09 -5.03
C CYS A 57 -8.31 2.06 -3.49
N SER A 58 -7.27 2.58 -2.84
CA SER A 58 -7.13 2.66 -1.39
C SER A 58 -8.35 3.23 -0.66
N HIS A 59 -8.99 4.23 -1.25
CA HIS A 59 -10.20 4.87 -0.71
C HIS A 59 -11.39 3.91 -0.59
N LEU A 60 -11.50 2.89 -1.46
CA LEU A 60 -12.59 1.91 -1.38
C LEU A 60 -12.51 1.07 -0.11
N TRP A 61 -11.30 0.79 0.36
CA TRP A 61 -11.01 -0.03 1.53
C TRP A 61 -10.34 0.77 2.65
N ALA A 62 -10.48 2.10 2.65
CA ALA A 62 -9.98 2.98 3.71
C ALA A 62 -10.65 2.68 5.06
N GLY A 63 -11.91 2.23 5.04
CA GLY A 63 -12.63 1.76 6.23
C GLY A 63 -12.43 0.28 6.58
N ALA A 64 -11.56 -0.45 5.88
CA ALA A 64 -11.35 -1.87 6.16
C ALA A 64 -10.71 -2.08 7.55
N PRO A 65 -11.05 -3.18 8.26
CA PRO A 65 -10.43 -3.49 9.54
C PRO A 65 -8.91 -3.59 9.44
N GLN A 66 -8.19 -3.11 10.45
CA GLN A 66 -6.72 -3.07 10.45
C GLN A 66 -6.09 -4.44 10.16
N TYR A 67 -6.69 -5.53 10.65
CA TYR A 67 -6.19 -6.89 10.41
C TYR A 67 -6.14 -7.28 8.93
N GLN A 68 -7.05 -6.75 8.09
CA GLN A 68 -7.06 -6.99 6.65
C GLN A 68 -5.96 -6.20 5.92
N LEU A 69 -5.46 -5.14 6.56
CA LEU A 69 -4.43 -4.24 6.03
C LEU A 69 -3.02 -4.65 6.44
N LEU A 70 -2.89 -5.39 7.55
CA LEU A 70 -1.61 -5.92 8.04
C LEU A 70 -0.75 -6.62 6.98
N PRO A 71 -1.29 -7.41 6.03
CA PRO A 71 -0.48 -8.00 4.96
C PRO A 71 0.26 -6.96 4.11
N LEU A 72 -0.39 -5.83 3.80
CA LEU A 72 0.23 -4.74 3.02
C LEU A 72 1.34 -4.06 3.83
N ASP A 73 1.10 -3.80 5.11
CA ASP A 73 2.11 -3.20 6.01
C ASP A 73 3.32 -4.13 6.21
N ARG A 74 3.12 -5.45 6.22
CA ARG A 74 4.21 -6.44 6.27
C ARG A 74 5.08 -6.38 5.03
N ILE A 75 4.49 -6.14 3.85
CA ILE A 75 5.23 -5.98 2.60
C ILE A 75 6.07 -4.71 2.66
N GLN A 76 5.51 -3.58 3.11
CA GLN A 76 6.27 -2.34 3.27
C GLN A 76 7.44 -2.52 4.26
N ARG A 77 7.24 -3.18 5.41
CA ARG A 77 8.33 -3.49 6.35
C ARG A 77 9.41 -4.40 5.75
N ARG A 78 9.06 -5.29 4.83
CA ARG A 78 10.04 -6.11 4.10
C ARG A 78 10.88 -5.28 3.14
N VAL A 79 10.34 -4.20 2.57
CA VAL A 79 11.06 -3.29 1.67
C VAL A 79 12.20 -2.60 2.40
N ALA A 80 11.99 -2.14 3.63
CA ALA A 80 13.05 -1.52 4.43
C ALA A 80 14.30 -2.40 4.53
N ARG A 81 14.09 -3.72 4.68
CA ARG A 81 15.18 -4.72 4.69
C ARG A 81 15.84 -4.95 3.32
N ILE A 82 15.12 -4.75 2.21
CA ILE A 82 15.65 -4.93 0.85
C ILE A 82 16.44 -3.69 0.41
N VAL A 83 15.97 -2.51 0.79
CA VAL A 83 16.65 -1.24 0.54
C VAL A 83 17.99 -1.23 1.28
N ASP A 84 18.03 -1.77 2.51
CA ASP A 84 19.26 -1.91 3.31
C ASP A 84 19.95 -0.56 3.60
N ASP A 85 19.14 0.49 3.69
CA ASP A 85 19.54 1.84 4.07
C ASP A 85 18.44 2.42 4.96
N ARG A 86 18.81 2.73 6.21
CA ARG A 86 17.86 3.18 7.24
C ARG A 86 17.34 4.57 6.93
N ALA A 87 18.20 5.50 6.50
CA ALA A 87 17.79 6.85 6.18
C ALA A 87 16.75 6.82 5.04
N LEU A 88 17.06 6.10 3.95
CA LEU A 88 16.14 5.95 2.82
C LEU A 88 14.82 5.24 3.19
N SER A 89 14.87 4.27 4.11
CA SER A 89 13.68 3.57 4.58
C SER A 89 12.79 4.47 5.45
N ASP A 90 13.38 5.37 6.24
CA ASP A 90 12.66 6.32 7.08
C ASP A 90 11.93 7.39 6.23
N TRP A 91 12.46 7.71 5.03
CA TRP A 91 11.78 8.55 4.03
C TRP A 91 10.56 7.89 3.36
N LEU A 92 10.22 6.65 3.71
CA LEU A 92 9.08 5.97 3.12
C LEU A 92 7.81 6.23 3.94
N ASP A 93 6.92 7.07 3.41
CA ASP A 93 5.62 7.34 4.02
C ASP A 93 4.86 6.06 4.37
N SER A 94 4.13 6.05 5.48
CA SER A 94 3.27 4.92 5.83
C SER A 94 2.14 4.74 4.80
N LEU A 95 1.69 3.49 4.62
CA LEU A 95 0.52 3.23 3.78
C LEU A 95 -0.74 3.85 4.38
N ALA A 96 -0.85 3.94 5.71
CA ALA A 96 -1.96 4.62 6.36
C ALA A 96 -2.05 6.08 5.90
N LEU A 97 -0.98 6.85 6.07
CA LEU A 97 -0.91 8.26 5.68
C LEU A 97 -1.30 8.45 4.21
N ARG A 98 -0.77 7.61 3.31
CA ARG A 98 -1.08 7.75 1.88
C ARG A 98 -2.51 7.42 1.52
N ARG A 99 -3.14 6.47 2.21
CA ARG A 99 -4.57 6.16 2.03
C ARG A 99 -5.44 7.31 2.51
N ASP A 100 -5.07 7.92 3.63
CA ASP A 100 -5.79 9.07 4.19
C ASP A 100 -5.71 10.25 3.22
N VAL A 101 -4.50 10.60 2.75
CA VAL A 101 -4.29 11.66 1.75
C VAL A 101 -5.06 11.35 0.46
N ALA A 102 -5.00 10.13 -0.06
CA ALA A 102 -5.73 9.76 -1.27
C ALA A 102 -7.25 9.89 -1.10
N SER A 103 -7.78 9.50 0.06
CA SER A 103 -9.20 9.62 0.38
C SER A 103 -9.62 11.09 0.49
N LEU A 104 -8.84 11.92 1.18
CA LEU A 104 -9.06 13.36 1.29
C LEU A 104 -9.03 14.05 -0.08
N CYS A 105 -8.07 13.73 -0.94
CA CYS A 105 -8.00 14.28 -2.30
C CYS A 105 -9.26 13.96 -3.10
N ILE A 106 -9.79 12.75 -2.97
CA ILE A 106 -11.04 12.35 -3.65
C ILE A 106 -12.23 13.12 -3.07
N PHE A 107 -12.36 13.21 -1.74
CA PHE A 107 -13.43 13.97 -1.11
C PHE A 107 -13.40 15.46 -1.50
N PHE A 108 -12.21 16.06 -1.48
CA PHE A 108 -12.02 17.44 -1.93
C PHE A 108 -12.47 17.63 -3.37
N ARG A 109 -12.10 16.71 -4.27
CA ARG A 109 -12.52 16.74 -5.68
C ARG A 109 -14.02 16.53 -5.86
N ILE A 110 -14.67 15.72 -5.02
CA ILE A 110 -16.14 15.53 -5.06
C ILE A 110 -16.87 16.80 -4.59
N TYR A 111 -16.32 17.49 -3.59
CA TYR A 111 -16.96 18.68 -3.00
C TYR A 111 -16.74 19.96 -3.83
N HIS A 112 -15.56 20.13 -4.42
CA HIS A 112 -15.19 21.34 -5.18
C HIS A 112 -15.16 21.14 -6.71
N GLY A 113 -15.39 19.92 -7.19
CA GLY A 113 -15.37 19.57 -8.62
C GLY A 113 -16.71 19.72 -9.30
#